data_AF-D3AUA0-F1
#
_entry.id   AF-D3AUA0-F1
#
_cell.length_a   1.000
_cell.length_b   1.000
_cell.length_c   1.000
_cell.angle_alpha   90.00
_cell.angle_beta   90.00
_cell.angle_gamma   90.00
#
_symmetry.space_group_name_H-M   'P 1'
#
loop_
_entity.id
_entity.type
_entity.pdbx_description
1 polymer ?
#
loop_
_entity_poly.entity_id
_entity_poly.type
_entity_poly.pdbx_seq_one_letter_code
_entity_poly.pdbx_strand_id
1 'polypeptide(L)'
;YVDDVAIYQTLNHTDGAWAVGKQYGTPLVAGVNNNNTINIEICVNPDSNYDKARLNCVDLVRHLMQETEIPADHVIRHYDAKRKWCPRKMMDSPELWTDFCLRVRGQVDEVKSFEDGAGNWHFTINGELQKTRWVKYKNKWFYVDDSGNMVTGYAVIGGLVYMLNPSKADMATYGALMVTNNLTQGNLEVQWVE
;
A
#
# COMPACT_ATOMS: atom_id res chain seq x y z
N TYR A 1 -11.76 2.08 -14.94
CA TYR A 1 -10.29 1.97 -14.98
C TYR A 1 -9.71 2.95 -14.00
N VAL A 2 -8.69 2.56 -13.25
CA VAL A 2 -8.05 3.37 -12.21
C VAL A 2 -6.55 3.36 -12.44
N ASP A 3 -5.96 4.53 -12.68
CA ASP A 3 -4.52 4.71 -12.71
C ASP A 3 -4.06 5.58 -11.53
N ASP A 4 -2.79 5.99 -11.53
CA ASP A 4 -2.17 6.77 -10.47
C ASP A 4 -2.46 8.28 -10.53
N VAL A 5 -3.18 8.74 -11.54
CA VAL A 5 -3.54 10.15 -11.75
C VAL A 5 -5.05 10.41 -11.85
N ALA A 6 -5.84 9.43 -12.30
CA ALA A 6 -7.25 9.57 -12.65
C ALA A 6 -8.03 8.25 -12.54
N ILE A 7 -9.36 8.41 -12.44
CA ILE A 7 -10.34 7.34 -12.47
C ILE A 7 -11.29 7.61 -13.64
N TYR A 8 -11.44 6.62 -14.52
CA TYR A 8 -12.32 6.70 -15.69
C TYR A 8 -13.43 5.65 -15.59
N GLN A 9 -14.67 6.13 -15.52
CA GLN A 9 -15.87 5.30 -15.60
C GLN A 9 -16.29 5.13 -17.06
N THR A 10 -16.42 3.88 -17.51
CA THR A 10 -16.77 3.55 -18.90
C THR A 10 -18.17 2.98 -19.05
N LEU A 11 -18.81 2.57 -17.95
CA LEU A 11 -20.14 1.96 -17.88
C LEU A 11 -20.86 2.44 -16.62
N ASN A 12 -22.20 2.45 -16.62
CA ASN A 12 -22.96 2.67 -15.40
C ASN A 12 -22.88 1.44 -14.49
N HIS A 13 -23.09 1.61 -13.18
CA HIS A 13 -23.00 0.50 -12.22
C HIS A 13 -24.09 -0.56 -12.41
N THR A 14 -25.18 -0.19 -13.07
CA THR A 14 -26.30 -1.07 -13.45
C THR A 14 -26.04 -1.84 -14.74
N ASP A 15 -24.99 -1.50 -15.49
CA ASP A 15 -24.66 -2.15 -16.74
C ASP A 15 -23.85 -3.43 -16.48
N GLY A 16 -24.12 -4.50 -17.23
CA GLY A 16 -23.28 -5.68 -17.24
C GLY A 16 -21.98 -5.42 -18.02
N ALA A 17 -20.82 -5.76 -17.43
CA ALA A 17 -19.52 -5.59 -18.07
C ALA A 17 -18.92 -6.95 -18.47
N TRP A 18 -18.42 -7.07 -19.71
CA TRP A 18 -17.80 -8.31 -20.21
C TRP A 18 -16.35 -8.49 -19.69
N ALA A 19 -16.19 -8.59 -18.37
CA ALA A 19 -14.88 -8.57 -17.70
C ALA A 19 -14.60 -9.82 -16.84
N VAL A 20 -15.62 -10.50 -16.31
CA VAL A 20 -15.46 -11.72 -15.48
C VAL A 20 -15.07 -12.92 -16.35
N GLY A 21 -15.58 -13.02 -17.58
CA GLY A 21 -15.09 -13.98 -18.58
C GLY A 21 -15.25 -15.47 -18.23
N LYS A 22 -14.36 -16.29 -18.80
CA LYS A 22 -14.38 -17.76 -18.73
C LYS A 22 -14.03 -18.29 -17.33
N GLN A 23 -14.59 -19.43 -16.95
CA GLN A 23 -14.21 -20.17 -15.74
C GLN A 23 -12.99 -21.07 -15.98
N TYR A 24 -11.98 -20.96 -15.10
CA TYR A 24 -10.71 -21.69 -15.18
C TYR A 24 -10.58 -22.81 -14.12
N GLY A 25 -11.57 -22.95 -13.24
CA GLY A 25 -11.63 -23.98 -12.21
C GLY A 25 -12.86 -23.80 -11.31
N THR A 26 -12.95 -24.58 -10.23
CA THR A 26 -14.03 -24.41 -9.23
C THR A 26 -13.86 -23.07 -8.52
N PRO A 27 -14.82 -22.13 -8.63
CA PRO A 27 -14.67 -20.79 -8.06
C PRO A 27 -14.62 -20.83 -6.53
N LEU A 28 -13.97 -19.83 -5.91
CA LEU A 28 -14.04 -19.62 -4.46
C LEU A 28 -15.36 -18.95 -4.07
N VAL A 29 -15.88 -18.11 -4.95
CA VAL A 29 -17.17 -17.44 -4.80
C VAL A 29 -18.05 -17.85 -5.99
N ALA A 30 -19.06 -18.68 -5.72
CA ALA A 30 -19.95 -19.20 -6.75
C ALA A 30 -20.94 -18.12 -7.25
N GLY A 31 -21.50 -18.31 -8.45
CA GLY A 31 -22.56 -17.44 -8.99
C GLY A 31 -22.11 -16.10 -9.57
N VAL A 32 -20.83 -15.74 -9.45
CA VAL A 32 -20.28 -14.48 -9.99
C VAL A 32 -20.29 -14.50 -11.53
N ASN A 33 -20.84 -13.46 -12.14
CA ASN A 33 -20.97 -13.29 -13.59
C ASN A 33 -20.95 -11.80 -13.98
N ASN A 34 -20.94 -11.52 -15.29
CA ASN A 34 -20.81 -10.17 -15.84
C ASN A 34 -21.96 -9.20 -15.45
N ASN A 35 -23.11 -9.70 -15.01
CA ASN A 35 -24.32 -8.92 -14.75
C ASN A 35 -24.62 -8.70 -13.26
N ASN A 36 -23.81 -9.29 -12.36
CA ASN A 36 -23.97 -9.14 -10.91
C ASN A 36 -22.71 -8.63 -10.22
N THR A 37 -21.89 -7.88 -10.97
CA THR A 37 -20.61 -7.34 -10.50
C THR A 37 -20.35 -5.97 -11.10
N ILE A 38 -19.80 -5.06 -10.29
CA ILE A 38 -19.08 -3.89 -10.79
C ILE A 38 -17.62 -4.30 -10.99
N ASN A 39 -17.07 -4.09 -12.19
CA ASN A 39 -15.71 -4.51 -12.53
C ASN A 39 -14.78 -3.31 -12.56
N ILE A 40 -13.69 -3.37 -11.78
CA ILE A 40 -12.69 -2.31 -11.69
C ILE A 40 -11.35 -2.86 -12.15
N GLU A 41 -10.76 -2.21 -13.14
CA GLU A 41 -9.42 -2.51 -13.63
C GLU A 41 -8.44 -1.48 -13.05
N ILE A 42 -7.45 -1.97 -12.29
CA ILE A 42 -6.31 -1.16 -11.84
C ILE A 42 -5.27 -1.20 -12.96
N CYS A 43 -4.99 -0.05 -13.55
CA CYS A 43 -4.05 0.09 -14.65
C CYS A 43 -2.64 -0.35 -14.22
N VAL A 44 -1.97 -1.07 -15.12
CA VAL A 44 -0.58 -1.50 -14.95
C VAL A 44 0.19 -1.02 -16.18
N ASN A 45 0.60 0.25 -16.14
CA ASN A 45 1.38 0.85 -17.22
C ASN A 45 2.84 1.01 -16.78
N PRO A 46 3.84 0.83 -17.68
CA PRO A 46 5.26 0.94 -17.33
C PRO A 46 5.66 2.29 -16.71
N ASP A 47 4.92 3.35 -17.02
CA ASP A 47 5.11 4.73 -16.59
C ASP A 47 4.23 5.14 -15.39
N SER A 48 3.39 4.23 -14.88
CA SER A 48 2.48 4.50 -13.75
C SER A 48 3.01 4.01 -12.41
N ASN A 49 2.67 4.73 -11.34
CA ASN A 49 2.86 4.25 -9.98
C ASN A 49 1.73 3.30 -9.56
N TYR A 50 1.99 1.99 -9.65
CA TYR A 50 0.99 0.97 -9.29
C TYR A 50 0.48 1.08 -7.84
N ASP A 51 1.34 1.42 -6.88
CA ASP A 51 0.91 1.55 -5.48
C ASP A 51 -0.09 2.68 -5.31
N LYS A 52 0.16 3.81 -5.98
CA LYS A 52 -0.78 4.93 -6.02
C LYS A 52 -2.08 4.57 -6.76
N ALA A 53 -2.00 3.90 -7.91
CA ALA A 53 -3.19 3.41 -8.63
C ALA A 53 -4.03 2.45 -7.78
N ARG A 54 -3.38 1.57 -7.02
CA ARG A 54 -4.03 0.64 -6.09
C ARG A 54 -4.71 1.39 -4.94
N LEU A 55 -4.08 2.42 -4.38
CA LEU A 55 -4.69 3.26 -3.35
C LEU A 55 -5.86 4.09 -3.88
N ASN A 56 -5.75 4.66 -5.08
CA ASN A 56 -6.90 5.29 -5.77
C ASN A 56 -8.05 4.30 -5.96
N CYS A 57 -7.74 3.03 -6.24
CA CYS A 57 -8.75 1.98 -6.37
C CYS A 57 -9.40 1.63 -5.02
N VAL A 58 -8.66 1.70 -3.90
CA VAL A 58 -9.26 1.56 -2.56
C VAL A 58 -10.29 2.66 -2.34
N ASP A 59 -9.93 3.92 -2.66
CA ASP A 59 -10.84 5.06 -2.47
C ASP A 59 -12.10 4.92 -3.35
N LEU A 60 -11.93 4.50 -4.61
CA LEU A 60 -13.05 4.20 -5.50
C LEU A 60 -13.95 3.08 -4.94
N VAL A 61 -13.37 1.97 -4.49
CA VAL A 61 -14.16 0.86 -3.93
C VAL A 61 -14.95 1.31 -2.72
N ARG A 62 -14.35 2.10 -1.83
CA ARG A 62 -15.04 2.65 -0.65
C ARG A 62 -16.18 3.58 -1.03
N HIS A 63 -15.99 4.42 -2.05
CA HIS A 63 -17.04 5.26 -2.59
C HIS A 63 -18.19 4.42 -3.18
N LEU A 64 -17.89 3.42 -4.01
CA LEU A 64 -18.90 2.54 -4.59
C LEU A 64 -19.67 1.75 -3.54
N MET A 65 -19.02 1.26 -2.48
CA MET A 65 -19.69 0.58 -1.37
C MET A 65 -20.71 1.50 -0.67
N GLN A 66 -20.41 2.80 -0.53
CA GLN A 66 -21.34 3.77 0.05
C GLN A 66 -22.52 4.02 -0.88
N GLU A 67 -22.29 4.13 -2.18
CA GLU A 67 -23.36 4.41 -3.16
C GLU A 67 -24.27 3.22 -3.42
N THR A 68 -23.73 2.00 -3.36
CA THR A 68 -24.44 0.77 -3.78
C THR A 68 -24.88 -0.11 -2.61
N GLU A 69 -24.46 0.24 -1.39
CA GLU A 69 -24.66 -0.56 -0.18
C GLU A 69 -24.03 -1.97 -0.26
N ILE A 70 -23.14 -2.22 -1.22
CA ILE A 70 -22.39 -3.48 -1.32
C ILE A 70 -21.41 -3.56 -0.14
N PRO A 71 -21.48 -4.60 0.71
CA PRO A 71 -20.60 -4.72 1.86
C PRO A 71 -19.17 -5.11 1.48
N ALA A 72 -18.21 -4.81 2.36
CA ALA A 72 -16.78 -5.00 2.11
C ALA A 72 -16.37 -6.47 1.86
N ASP A 73 -17.14 -7.44 2.33
CA ASP A 73 -16.91 -8.87 2.10
C ASP A 73 -17.34 -9.35 0.70
N HIS A 74 -18.01 -8.49 -0.08
CA HIS A 74 -18.33 -8.71 -1.49
C HIS A 74 -17.28 -8.13 -2.46
N VAL A 75 -16.21 -7.54 -1.92
CA VAL A 75 -15.04 -7.11 -2.71
C VAL A 75 -14.14 -8.32 -2.94
N ILE A 76 -14.12 -8.82 -4.18
CA ILE A 76 -13.46 -10.07 -4.56
C ILE A 76 -12.50 -9.86 -5.74
N ARG A 77 -11.53 -10.77 -5.90
CA ARG A 77 -10.68 -10.81 -7.10
C ARG A 77 -11.39 -11.57 -8.21
N HIS A 78 -10.95 -11.33 -9.45
CA HIS A 78 -11.30 -12.20 -10.57
C HIS A 78 -10.89 -13.67 -10.26
N TYR A 79 -9.76 -13.89 -9.59
CA TYR A 79 -9.36 -15.21 -9.11
C TYR A 79 -10.42 -15.90 -8.26
N ASP A 80 -11.07 -15.17 -7.35
CA ASP A 80 -12.09 -15.74 -6.46
C ASP A 80 -13.35 -16.13 -7.26
N ALA A 81 -13.69 -15.33 -8.29
CA ALA A 81 -14.84 -15.54 -9.16
C ALA A 81 -14.67 -16.67 -10.20
N LYS A 82 -13.49 -16.81 -10.80
CA LYS A 82 -13.26 -17.71 -11.96
C LYS A 82 -11.95 -18.48 -11.95
N ARG A 83 -11.10 -18.32 -10.94
CA ARG A 83 -9.72 -18.87 -10.89
C ARG A 83 -8.76 -18.34 -11.95
N LYS A 84 -9.12 -17.28 -12.68
CA LYS A 84 -8.17 -16.55 -13.50
C LYS A 84 -7.12 -15.94 -12.58
N TRP A 85 -5.83 -16.06 -12.92
CA TRP A 85 -4.74 -15.46 -12.13
C TRP A 85 -4.72 -13.93 -12.28
N CYS A 86 -5.69 -13.26 -11.65
CA CYS A 86 -5.97 -11.83 -11.77
C CYS A 86 -6.64 -11.32 -10.47
N PRO A 87 -6.25 -10.16 -9.93
CA PRO A 87 -5.25 -9.21 -10.47
C PRO A 87 -3.81 -9.67 -10.26
N ARG A 88 -3.03 -9.77 -11.35
CA ARG A 88 -1.71 -10.45 -11.38
C ARG A 88 -0.76 -9.96 -10.29
N LYS A 89 -0.61 -8.64 -10.10
CA LYS A 89 0.30 -8.08 -9.09
C LYS A 89 -0.09 -8.47 -7.65
N MET A 90 -1.37 -8.45 -7.30
CA MET A 90 -1.81 -8.87 -5.95
C MET A 90 -1.89 -10.39 -5.79
N MET A 91 -1.85 -11.15 -6.90
CA MET A 91 -1.69 -12.60 -6.85
C MET A 91 -0.23 -13.02 -6.67
N ASP A 92 0.70 -12.27 -7.26
CA ASP A 92 2.15 -12.49 -7.13
C ASP A 92 2.70 -11.97 -5.79
N SER A 93 2.07 -10.93 -5.24
CA SER A 93 2.34 -10.32 -3.94
C SER A 93 1.08 -10.32 -3.08
N PRO A 94 0.74 -11.44 -2.40
CA PRO A 94 -0.49 -11.59 -1.61
C PRO A 94 -0.68 -10.55 -0.50
N GLU A 95 0.40 -9.96 0.01
CA GLU A 95 0.40 -8.85 0.96
C GLU A 95 -0.34 -7.62 0.42
N LEU A 96 -0.28 -7.37 -0.90
CA LEU A 96 -0.99 -6.25 -1.54
C LEU A 96 -2.50 -6.46 -1.55
N TRP A 97 -2.98 -7.71 -1.69
CA TRP A 97 -4.41 -8.05 -1.57
C TRP A 97 -4.89 -7.91 -0.13
N THR A 98 -4.07 -8.37 0.83
CA THR A 98 -4.37 -8.27 2.25
C THR A 98 -4.52 -6.82 2.67
N ASP A 99 -3.53 -5.97 2.34
CA ASP A 99 -3.58 -4.53 2.57
C ASP A 99 -4.77 -3.86 1.85
N PHE A 100 -5.05 -4.23 0.60
CA PHE A 100 -6.22 -3.73 -0.14
C PHE A 100 -7.53 -4.01 0.62
N CYS A 101 -7.74 -5.24 1.08
CA CYS A 101 -8.94 -5.62 1.84
C CYS A 101 -9.06 -4.88 3.17
N LEU A 102 -7.96 -4.72 3.91
CA LEU A 102 -7.94 -3.96 5.17
C LEU A 102 -8.39 -2.51 4.91
N ARG A 103 -7.77 -1.83 3.95
CA ARG A 103 -8.08 -0.43 3.64
C ARG A 103 -9.50 -0.25 3.12
N VAL A 104 -9.99 -1.16 2.29
CA VAL A 104 -11.40 -1.18 1.84
C VAL A 104 -12.35 -1.23 3.03
N ARG A 105 -12.06 -2.06 4.05
CA ARG A 105 -12.82 -2.15 5.31
C ARG A 105 -12.65 -0.92 6.22
N GLY A 106 -11.85 0.07 5.83
CA GLY A 106 -11.53 1.24 6.65
C GLY A 106 -10.53 0.93 7.76
N GLN A 107 -9.84 -0.21 7.66
CA GLN A 107 -8.74 -0.58 8.54
C GLN A 107 -7.47 -0.03 7.91
N VAL A 108 -6.94 1.05 8.47
CA VAL A 108 -5.57 1.48 8.21
C VAL A 108 -4.62 0.54 8.94
N ASP A 109 -3.44 0.29 8.36
CA ASP A 109 -2.36 -0.45 9.01
C ASP A 109 -2.23 0.01 10.46
N GLU A 110 -2.35 -0.95 11.39
CA GLU A 110 -2.09 -0.67 12.80
C GLU A 110 -0.57 -0.60 12.99
N VAL A 111 -0.02 0.58 12.70
CA VAL A 111 1.38 0.87 12.96
C VAL A 111 1.51 1.23 14.43
N LYS A 112 2.13 0.35 15.22
CA LYS A 112 2.50 0.62 16.61
C LYS A 112 4.00 0.81 16.72
N SER A 113 4.40 1.62 17.69
CA SER A 113 5.78 1.74 18.13
C SER A 113 5.90 1.33 19.60
N PHE A 114 7.02 0.69 19.96
CA PHE A 114 7.31 0.30 21.35
C PHE A 114 8.83 0.29 21.62
N GLU A 115 9.20 0.42 22.89
CA GLU A 115 10.59 0.36 23.37
C GLU A 115 10.82 -0.99 24.09
N ASP A 116 11.97 -1.62 23.86
CA ASP A 116 12.27 -3.00 24.31
C ASP A 116 12.82 -3.12 25.75
N GLY A 117 12.95 -2.01 26.47
CA GLY A 117 13.57 -1.92 27.80
C GLY A 117 15.09 -1.72 27.76
N ALA A 118 15.73 -1.84 26.59
CA ALA A 118 17.15 -1.56 26.36
C ALA A 118 17.36 -0.20 25.65
N GLY A 119 16.30 0.59 25.48
CA GLY A 119 16.31 1.84 24.75
C GLY A 119 16.28 1.67 23.24
N ASN A 120 15.87 0.52 22.70
CA ASN A 120 15.65 0.34 21.27
C ASN A 120 14.16 0.46 20.95
N TRP A 121 13.87 1.22 19.90
CA TRP A 121 12.52 1.40 19.42
C TRP A 121 12.26 0.50 18.22
N HIS A 122 11.06 -0.07 18.19
CA HIS A 122 10.61 -0.99 17.18
C HIS A 122 9.27 -0.53 16.59
N PHE A 123 8.95 -1.04 15.41
CA PHE A 123 7.65 -0.84 14.78
C PHE A 123 7.00 -2.18 14.45
N THR A 124 5.71 -2.29 14.74
CA THR A 124 4.88 -3.37 14.21
C THR A 124 3.87 -2.82 13.22
N ILE A 125 3.59 -3.58 12.16
CA ILE A 125 2.46 -3.33 11.26
C ILE A 125 1.51 -4.51 11.44
N ASN A 126 0.29 -4.25 11.91
CA ASN A 126 -0.73 -5.28 12.16
C ASN A 126 -0.21 -6.41 13.09
N GLY A 127 0.61 -6.04 14.08
CA GLY A 127 1.21 -6.97 15.04
C GLY A 127 2.53 -7.63 14.61
N GLU A 128 2.95 -7.47 13.35
CA GLU A 128 4.19 -8.06 12.85
C GLU A 128 5.38 -7.08 12.98
N LEU A 129 6.50 -7.55 13.56
CA LEU A 129 7.72 -6.75 13.69
C LEU A 129 8.34 -6.45 12.32
N GLN A 130 8.62 -5.18 12.07
CA GLN A 130 9.21 -4.72 10.81
C GLN A 130 10.74 -4.70 10.86
N LYS A 131 11.38 -5.07 9.75
CA LYS A 131 12.85 -5.18 9.60
C LYS A 131 13.30 -4.69 8.23
N THR A 132 14.50 -4.08 8.17
CA THR A 132 15.20 -3.62 6.96
C THR A 132 14.31 -2.81 6.00
N ARG A 133 13.54 -1.86 6.53
CA ARG A 133 12.58 -1.11 5.72
C ARG A 133 12.24 0.26 6.27
N TRP A 134 11.69 1.09 5.39
CA TRP A 134 10.99 2.31 5.76
C TRP A 134 9.61 1.98 6.35
N VAL A 135 9.24 2.67 7.43
CA VAL A 135 7.94 2.60 8.11
C VAL A 135 7.38 4.01 8.25
N LYS A 136 6.14 4.22 7.79
CA LYS A 136 5.43 5.49 7.98
C LYS A 136 4.60 5.42 9.25
N TYR A 137 4.89 6.27 10.22
CA TYR A 137 4.18 6.35 11.50
C TYR A 137 3.87 7.82 11.83
N LYS A 138 2.61 8.12 12.19
CA LYS A 138 2.14 9.50 12.47
C LYS A 138 2.59 10.53 11.41
N ASN A 139 2.44 10.14 10.14
CA ASN A 139 2.83 10.91 8.95
C ASN A 139 4.33 11.23 8.85
N LYS A 140 5.20 10.42 9.44
CA LYS A 140 6.66 10.56 9.40
C LYS A 140 7.30 9.23 9.02
N TRP A 141 8.40 9.29 8.29
CA TRP A 141 9.16 8.10 7.88
C TRP A 141 10.27 7.78 8.86
N PHE A 142 10.37 6.50 9.22
CA PHE A 142 11.41 5.92 10.06
C PHE A 142 12.03 4.74 9.31
N TYR A 143 13.31 4.46 9.56
CA TYR A 143 13.96 3.26 9.02
C TYR A 143 14.26 2.30 10.17
N VAL A 144 14.00 1.01 9.95
CA VAL A 144 14.37 -0.07 10.88
C VAL A 144 15.44 -0.96 10.27
N ASP A 145 16.43 -1.36 11.06
CA ASP A 145 17.51 -2.25 10.67
C ASP A 145 17.07 -3.73 10.57
N ASP A 146 18.02 -4.64 10.33
CA ASP A 146 17.78 -6.09 10.21
C ASP A 146 17.31 -6.77 11.51
N SER A 147 17.60 -6.14 12.64
CA SER A 147 17.18 -6.55 13.97
C SER A 147 15.81 -5.95 14.31
N GLY A 148 15.33 -4.99 13.52
CA GLY A 148 14.08 -4.28 13.70
C GLY A 148 14.22 -3.05 14.60
N ASN A 149 15.44 -2.63 14.92
CA ASN A 149 15.69 -1.42 15.69
C ASN A 149 15.55 -0.20 14.78
N MET A 150 14.92 0.84 15.28
CA MET A 150 14.87 2.14 14.63
C MET A 150 16.29 2.73 14.52
N VAL A 151 16.67 3.09 13.30
CA VAL A 151 17.94 3.76 13.01
C VAL A 151 17.82 5.25 13.33
N THR A 152 18.87 5.83 13.90
CA THR A 152 18.94 7.25 14.30
C THR A 152 20.24 7.88 13.79
N GLY A 153 20.25 9.19 13.59
CA GLY A 153 21.43 9.93 13.14
C GLY A 153 21.79 9.68 11.67
N TYR A 154 23.06 9.84 11.34
CA TYR A 154 23.58 9.68 9.98
C TYR A 154 23.54 8.20 9.56
N ALA A 155 22.93 7.91 8.40
CA ALA A 155 22.83 6.55 7.87
C ALA A 155 22.94 6.52 6.34
N VAL A 156 23.53 5.45 5.81
CA VAL A 156 23.51 5.15 4.37
C VAL A 156 22.52 4.00 4.14
N ILE A 157 21.43 4.27 3.42
CA ILE A 157 20.34 3.32 3.18
C ILE A 157 20.13 3.22 1.68
N GLY A 158 20.28 2.01 1.12
CA GLY A 158 20.13 1.80 -0.33
C GLY A 158 21.09 2.63 -1.20
N GLY A 159 22.26 2.99 -0.67
CA GLY A 159 23.25 3.82 -1.37
C GLY A 159 23.02 5.33 -1.28
N LEU A 160 21.93 5.77 -0.64
CA LEU A 160 21.63 7.18 -0.37
C LEU A 160 21.93 7.54 1.08
N VAL A 161 22.28 8.80 1.31
CA VAL A 161 22.64 9.32 2.63
C VAL A 161 21.41 9.99 3.26
N TYR A 162 21.16 9.67 4.52
CA TYR A 162 20.05 10.20 5.31
C TYR A 162 20.54 10.73 6.65
N MET A 163 19.89 11.80 7.11
CA MET A 163 19.93 12.23 8.51
C MET A 163 18.59 11.87 9.16
N LEU A 164 18.62 10.85 10.00
CA LEU A 164 17.48 10.42 10.81
C LEU A 164 17.49 11.19 12.13
N ASN A 165 16.32 11.33 12.77
CA ASN A 165 16.22 11.95 14.08
C ASN A 165 17.29 11.36 15.02
N PRO A 166 18.23 12.16 15.55
CA PRO A 166 19.30 11.65 16.39
C PRO A 166 18.82 11.26 17.79
N SER A 167 17.63 11.72 18.20
CA SER A 167 17.07 11.43 19.52
C SER A 167 15.99 10.36 19.44
N LYS A 168 16.11 9.36 20.33
CA LYS A 168 15.10 8.33 20.56
C LYS A 168 13.96 8.79 21.50
N ALA A 169 14.08 9.99 22.09
CA ALA A 169 13.13 10.48 23.11
C ALA A 169 11.82 11.01 22.51
N ASP A 170 11.85 11.46 21.25
CA ASP A 170 10.68 12.06 20.62
C ASP A 170 10.50 11.61 19.17
N MET A 171 10.02 10.39 19.03
CA MET A 171 9.61 9.78 17.78
C MET A 171 8.36 10.42 17.14
N ALA A 172 7.66 11.31 17.83
CA ALA A 172 6.50 11.99 17.27
C ALA A 172 6.89 13.26 16.51
N THR A 173 8.11 13.78 16.69
CA THR A 173 8.45 15.14 16.27
C THR A 173 9.29 15.21 14.99
N TYR A 174 10.22 14.27 14.75
CA TYR A 174 11.02 14.27 13.51
C TYR A 174 11.17 12.88 12.89
N GLY A 175 10.94 12.81 11.58
CA GLY A 175 11.20 11.63 10.73
C GLY A 175 12.52 11.75 9.98
N ALA A 176 12.69 10.96 8.94
CA ALA A 176 13.88 10.97 8.10
C ALA A 176 13.97 12.16 7.15
N LEU A 177 15.19 12.66 7.01
CA LEU A 177 15.58 13.67 6.05
C LEU A 177 16.61 13.06 5.10
N MET A 178 16.35 13.11 3.79
CA MET A 178 17.36 12.75 2.80
C MET A 178 18.37 13.91 2.71
N VAL A 179 19.65 13.58 2.86
CA VAL A 179 20.75 14.54 2.75
C VAL A 179 21.64 14.06 1.63
N THR A 180 21.46 14.59 0.42
CA THR A 180 22.32 14.23 -0.71
C THR A 180 23.57 15.11 -0.69
N ASN A 181 24.74 14.48 -0.68
CA ASN A 181 25.99 15.20 -0.88
C ASN A 181 26.22 15.36 -2.38
N ASN A 182 25.85 16.51 -2.93
CA ASN A 182 26.14 16.85 -4.32
C ASN A 182 27.59 17.34 -4.40
N LEU A 183 28.54 16.38 -4.39
CA LEU A 183 29.99 16.63 -4.31
C LEU A 183 30.53 17.56 -5.42
N THR A 184 29.78 17.75 -6.50
CA THR A 184 30.10 18.66 -7.61
C THR A 184 29.79 20.13 -7.34
N GLN A 185 28.97 20.46 -6.33
CA GLN A 185 28.56 21.83 -6.02
C GLN A 185 28.94 22.31 -4.62
N GLY A 186 29.48 21.45 -3.77
CA GLY A 186 29.87 21.81 -2.39
C GLY A 186 28.70 22.16 -1.46
N ASN A 187 27.46 21.85 -1.87
CA ASN A 187 26.24 22.14 -1.14
C ASN A 187 25.54 20.86 -0.68
N LEU A 188 25.06 20.86 0.56
CA LEU A 188 24.16 19.83 1.08
C LEU A 188 22.76 20.13 0.57
N GLU A 189 22.19 19.24 -0.23
CA GLU A 189 20.78 19.30 -0.61
C GLU A 189 19.96 18.47 0.39
N VAL A 190 18.90 19.10 0.90
CA VAL A 190 18.02 18.53 1.91
C VAL A 190 16.64 18.33 1.30
N GLN A 191 16.17 17.07 1.30
CA GLN A 191 14.85 16.72 0.82
C GLN A 191 14.11 15.87 1.85
N TRP A 192 12.84 16.18 2.08
CA TRP A 192 11.99 15.36 2.95
C TRP A 192 11.59 14.08 2.21
N VAL A 193 11.56 12.96 2.93
CA VAL A 193 11.01 11.71 2.40
C VAL A 193 9.49 11.85 2.42
N GLU A 194 8.84 11.82 1.25
CA GLU A 194 7.38 11.90 1.09
C GLU A 194 6.70 10.51 1.19
#